data_AF-A0A0R3Q6Z6-F1
#
_entry.id   AF-A0A0R3Q6Z6-F1
#
_cell.length_a   1.000
_cell.length_b   1.000
_cell.length_c   1.000
_cell.angle_alpha   90.00
_cell.angle_beta   90.00
_cell.angle_gamma   90.00
#
_symmetry.space_group_name_H-M   'P 1'
#
loop_
_entity.id
_entity.type
_entity.pdbx_description
1 polymer ?
#
loop_
_entity_poly.entity_id
_entity_poly.type
_entity_poly.pdbx_seq_one_letter_code
_entity_poly.pdbx_strand_id
1 'polypeptide(L)'
;MQEEQVQEEEQEQEQEDEEEEEEEATTANGDEVKKEDSDIKMETATEIEEAEFVENEVYKSLRAQSVKPKVAVALIELYEATDMSPQELDDRAIEMLRSLPLDHALFIIKEVKESKLMGVQNKAQFLMSVMRNFRDKARQLGANVALSQKLVNGPSVEKIKEILDRTGYNLEVTIGQRKYGGPPPDWDGPAAGPQGSGHEIYIGKIPKEVYEDTLITLFEDMGKIWDLRLMMDPLTGRNRGYAFLTYCDKTAAYEAAKKVTVLLRSFSWLLQHLIFEIKR
;
A
#
# COMPACT_ATOMS: atom_id res chain seq x y z
N MET A 1 60.96 -12.79 -7.56
CA MET A 1 61.48 -13.37 -8.82
C MET A 1 60.84 -14.70 -9.24
N GLN A 2 60.31 -15.56 -8.35
CA GLN A 2 59.45 -16.70 -8.77
C GLN A 2 57.96 -16.49 -8.49
N GLU A 3 57.57 -15.54 -7.62
CA GLU A 3 56.17 -15.19 -7.39
C GLU A 3 55.63 -14.10 -8.33
N GLU A 4 56.50 -13.28 -8.94
CA GLU A 4 56.11 -12.27 -9.95
C GLU A 4 55.82 -12.89 -11.33
N GLN A 5 56.43 -14.03 -11.66
CA GLN A 5 56.18 -14.70 -12.94
C GLN A 5 54.84 -15.45 -12.98
N VAL A 6 54.30 -15.83 -11.82
CA VAL A 6 52.99 -16.51 -11.73
C VAL A 6 51.83 -15.51 -11.84
N GLN A 7 52.05 -14.25 -11.43
CA GLN A 7 51.02 -13.21 -11.53
C GLN A 7 50.89 -12.61 -12.94
N GLU A 8 51.94 -12.66 -13.77
CA GLU A 8 51.86 -12.26 -15.18
C GLU A 8 51.17 -13.34 -16.05
N GLU A 9 51.39 -14.64 -15.77
CA GLU A 9 50.73 -15.72 -16.51
C GLU A 9 49.22 -15.84 -16.20
N GLU A 10 48.76 -15.51 -14.98
CA GLU A 10 47.31 -15.50 -14.66
C GLU A 10 46.57 -14.30 -15.27
N GLN A 11 47.24 -13.18 -15.53
CA GLN A 11 46.64 -12.00 -16.17
C GLN A 11 46.54 -12.11 -17.70
N GLU A 12 47.41 -12.89 -18.34
CA GLU A 12 47.33 -13.17 -19.78
C GLU A 12 46.19 -14.17 -20.11
N GLN A 13 45.89 -15.12 -19.21
CA GLN A 13 44.76 -16.05 -19.41
C GLN A 13 43.38 -15.41 -19.23
N GLU A 14 43.20 -14.46 -18.31
CA GLU A 14 41.92 -13.75 -18.16
C GLU A 14 41.63 -12.77 -19.32
N GLN A 15 42.66 -12.31 -20.06
CA GLN A 15 42.47 -11.46 -21.24
C GLN A 15 42.18 -12.25 -22.52
N GLU A 16 42.70 -13.47 -22.66
CA GLU A 16 42.35 -14.35 -23.79
C GLU A 16 40.90 -14.87 -23.70
N ASP A 17 40.38 -15.11 -22.48
CA ASP A 17 38.99 -15.55 -22.27
C ASP A 17 37.96 -14.41 -22.50
N GLU A 18 38.32 -13.13 -22.26
CA GLU A 18 37.44 -11.98 -22.55
C GLU A 18 37.39 -11.62 -24.06
N GLU A 19 38.46 -11.89 -24.83
CA GLU A 19 38.47 -11.65 -26.28
C GLU A 19 37.71 -12.75 -27.08
N GLU A 20 37.64 -14.00 -26.59
CA GLU A 20 36.84 -15.06 -27.23
C GLU A 20 35.31 -14.89 -27.03
N GLU A 21 34.84 -14.28 -25.93
CA GLU A 21 33.40 -14.01 -25.74
C GLU A 21 32.87 -12.83 -26.57
N GLU A 22 33.72 -11.87 -26.98
CA GLU A 22 33.30 -10.75 -27.84
C GLU A 22 33.20 -11.13 -29.33
N GLU A 23 33.94 -12.14 -29.81
CA GLU A 23 33.86 -12.57 -31.22
C GLU A 23 32.63 -13.45 -31.54
N GLU A 24 32.04 -14.16 -30.56
CA GLU A 24 30.84 -14.99 -30.80
C GLU A 24 29.53 -14.18 -30.91
N ALA A 25 29.54 -12.88 -30.58
CA ALA A 25 28.36 -12.02 -30.62
C ALA A 25 28.10 -11.35 -32.00
N THR A 26 28.92 -11.58 -33.02
CA THR A 26 28.87 -10.80 -34.27
C THR A 26 28.75 -11.62 -35.57
N THR A 27 27.88 -12.62 -35.66
CA THR A 27 27.41 -13.10 -36.99
C THR A 27 25.96 -13.62 -37.02
N ALA A 28 25.00 -12.73 -37.30
CA ALA A 28 23.77 -13.13 -38.01
C ALA A 28 23.17 -11.93 -38.77
N ASN A 29 23.36 -11.98 -40.08
CA ASN A 29 22.95 -11.01 -41.08
C ASN A 29 21.41 -10.92 -41.25
N GLY A 30 20.92 -9.69 -41.38
CA GLY A 30 20.11 -9.23 -42.52
C GLY A 30 18.73 -9.86 -42.76
N ASP A 31 17.69 -9.09 -42.45
CA ASP A 31 16.54 -8.95 -43.35
C ASP A 31 15.91 -7.55 -43.20
N GLU A 32 16.01 -6.76 -44.26
CA GLU A 32 15.30 -5.50 -44.44
C GLU A 32 13.80 -5.77 -44.59
N VAL A 33 13.01 -5.42 -43.58
CA VAL A 33 11.56 -5.27 -43.73
C VAL A 33 11.13 -3.92 -43.17
N LYS A 34 10.64 -3.09 -44.08
CA LYS A 34 9.98 -1.80 -43.83
C LYS A 34 8.95 -1.92 -42.70
N LYS A 35 9.17 -1.22 -41.59
CA LYS A 35 8.15 -0.93 -40.58
C LYS A 35 7.53 0.44 -40.86
N GLU A 36 6.61 0.46 -41.82
CA GLU A 36 5.49 1.39 -41.81
C GLU A 36 4.27 0.61 -41.28
N ASP A 37 3.40 1.30 -40.54
CA ASP A 37 2.15 0.81 -39.93
C ASP A 37 2.24 -0.10 -38.68
N SER A 38 2.65 0.48 -37.55
CA SER A 38 2.25 -0.04 -36.22
C SER A 38 1.45 0.94 -35.36
N ASP A 39 1.27 2.19 -35.79
CA ASP A 39 0.63 3.21 -34.96
C ASP A 39 -0.91 3.23 -35.06
N ILE A 40 -1.52 2.45 -35.96
CA ILE A 40 -2.97 2.54 -36.27
C ILE A 40 -3.81 1.48 -35.53
N LYS A 41 -3.22 0.50 -34.83
CA LYS A 41 -3.99 -0.62 -34.22
C LYS A 41 -4.21 -0.51 -32.71
N MET A 42 -3.66 0.49 -32.03
CA MET A 42 -3.85 0.67 -30.58
C MET A 42 -4.95 1.67 -30.21
N GLU A 43 -5.41 2.50 -31.15
CA GLU A 43 -6.48 3.50 -30.91
C GLU A 43 -7.90 2.90 -30.93
N THR A 44 -8.12 1.81 -31.69
CA THR A 44 -9.47 1.30 -31.98
C THR A 44 -10.12 0.47 -30.86
N ALA A 45 -9.36 -0.03 -29.89
CA ALA A 45 -9.93 -0.68 -28.70
C ALA A 45 -10.33 0.31 -27.61
N THR A 46 -9.64 1.46 -27.54
CA THR A 46 -9.84 2.46 -26.48
C THR A 46 -11.04 3.38 -26.68
N GLU A 47 -11.52 3.54 -27.92
CA GLU A 47 -12.73 4.34 -28.20
C GLU A 47 -14.02 3.61 -27.79
N ILE A 48 -13.98 2.27 -27.76
CA ILE A 48 -15.14 1.41 -27.47
C ILE A 48 -15.58 1.57 -26.01
N GLU A 49 -14.63 1.71 -25.07
CA GLU A 49 -14.93 1.90 -23.64
C GLU A 49 -15.52 3.28 -23.32
N GLU A 50 -15.18 4.33 -24.07
CA GLU A 50 -15.69 5.68 -23.79
C GLU A 50 -17.11 5.90 -24.33
N ALA A 51 -17.43 5.28 -25.47
CA ALA A 51 -18.72 5.43 -26.16
C ALA A 51 -19.91 4.98 -25.31
N GLU A 52 -19.71 3.97 -24.46
CA GLU A 52 -20.75 3.42 -23.57
C GLU A 52 -21.19 4.41 -22.49
N PHE A 53 -20.31 5.34 -22.07
CA PHE A 53 -20.58 6.28 -20.99
C PHE A 53 -21.04 7.66 -21.49
N VAL A 54 -21.12 7.89 -22.80
CA VAL A 54 -21.46 9.22 -23.35
C VAL A 54 -22.82 9.72 -22.86
N GLU A 55 -23.77 8.81 -22.65
CA GLU A 55 -25.11 9.15 -22.14
C GLU A 55 -25.21 9.19 -20.61
N ASN A 56 -24.17 8.77 -19.88
CA ASN A 56 -24.15 8.78 -18.43
C ASN A 56 -24.07 10.24 -17.91
N GLU A 57 -25.01 10.62 -17.04
CA GLU A 57 -25.08 12.00 -16.50
C GLU A 57 -23.88 12.38 -15.62
N VAL A 58 -23.30 11.41 -14.90
CA VAL A 58 -22.07 11.61 -14.13
C VAL A 58 -20.89 11.84 -15.08
N TYR A 59 -20.81 11.07 -16.16
CA TYR A 59 -19.81 11.28 -17.20
C TYR A 59 -19.91 12.68 -17.81
N LYS A 60 -21.10 13.08 -18.26
CA LYS A 60 -21.36 14.44 -18.80
C LYS A 60 -20.94 15.53 -17.83
N SER A 61 -21.28 15.39 -16.54
CA SER A 61 -20.90 16.33 -15.48
C SER A 61 -19.38 16.42 -15.29
N LEU A 62 -18.67 15.28 -15.22
CA LEU A 62 -17.21 15.24 -15.08
C LEU A 62 -16.53 15.85 -16.31
N ARG A 63 -17.05 15.59 -17.51
CA ARG A 63 -16.55 16.18 -18.76
C ARG A 63 -16.77 17.69 -18.82
N ALA A 64 -17.91 18.19 -18.35
CA ALA A 64 -18.18 19.62 -18.22
C ALA A 64 -17.21 20.32 -17.26
N GLN A 65 -16.66 19.59 -16.29
CA GLN A 65 -15.62 20.07 -15.38
C GLN A 65 -14.19 19.89 -15.94
N SER A 66 -14.05 19.51 -17.22
CA SER A 66 -12.76 19.27 -17.90
C SER A 66 -11.94 18.10 -17.33
N VAL A 67 -12.58 17.09 -16.73
CA VAL A 67 -11.92 15.82 -16.38
C VAL A 67 -11.64 15.02 -17.64
N LYS A 68 -10.43 14.47 -17.81
CA LYS A 68 -10.03 13.69 -19.00
C LYS A 68 -10.97 12.48 -19.22
N PRO A 69 -11.30 12.08 -20.46
CA PRO A 69 -12.30 11.04 -20.75
C PRO A 69 -12.08 9.73 -19.98
N LYS A 70 -10.89 9.11 -20.15
CA LYS A 70 -10.51 7.89 -19.44
C LYS A 70 -10.53 8.03 -17.90
N VAL A 71 -10.22 9.20 -17.37
CA VAL A 71 -10.29 9.47 -15.92
C VAL A 71 -11.75 9.51 -15.46
N ALA A 72 -12.64 10.08 -16.27
CA ALA A 72 -14.07 10.10 -15.95
C ALA A 72 -14.67 8.68 -15.95
N VAL A 73 -14.31 7.84 -16.92
CA VAL A 73 -14.71 6.42 -16.93
C VAL A 73 -14.18 5.71 -15.68
N ALA A 74 -12.90 5.86 -15.36
CA ALA A 74 -12.30 5.24 -14.16
C ALA A 74 -12.95 5.69 -12.84
N LEU A 75 -13.39 6.95 -12.75
CA LEU A 75 -14.15 7.44 -11.59
C LEU A 75 -15.54 6.82 -11.50
N ILE A 76 -16.23 6.64 -12.62
CA ILE A 76 -17.54 5.98 -12.65
C ILE A 76 -17.39 4.53 -12.18
N GLU A 77 -16.41 3.80 -12.70
CA GLU A 77 -16.11 2.45 -12.22
C GLU A 77 -15.75 2.41 -10.72
N LEU A 78 -15.06 3.42 -10.21
CA LEU A 78 -14.78 3.55 -8.78
C LEU A 78 -16.07 3.72 -7.98
N TYR A 79 -17.01 4.56 -8.45
CA TYR A 79 -18.31 4.75 -7.80
C TYR A 79 -19.18 3.48 -7.86
N GLU A 80 -19.09 2.71 -8.94
CA GLU A 80 -19.85 1.46 -9.09
C GLU A 80 -19.28 0.32 -8.24
N ALA A 81 -17.95 0.26 -8.09
CA ALA A 81 -17.26 -0.79 -7.35
C ALA A 81 -17.16 -0.52 -5.83
N THR A 82 -17.46 0.71 -5.38
CA THR A 82 -17.35 1.13 -3.98
C THR A 82 -18.63 1.82 -3.52
N ASP A 83 -18.67 2.22 -2.26
CA ASP A 83 -19.76 3.01 -1.70
C ASP A 83 -19.50 4.52 -1.81
N MET A 84 -18.53 4.97 -2.63
CA MET A 84 -18.27 6.40 -2.90
C MET A 84 -19.33 6.96 -3.86
N SER A 85 -19.98 8.06 -3.49
CA SER A 85 -20.91 8.77 -4.38
C SER A 85 -20.22 9.87 -5.21
N PRO A 86 -20.71 10.19 -6.42
CA PRO A 86 -20.18 11.29 -7.23
C PRO A 86 -20.22 12.66 -6.53
N GLN A 87 -21.16 12.86 -5.60
CA GLN A 87 -21.35 14.12 -4.87
C GLN A 87 -20.31 14.34 -3.75
N GLU A 88 -19.63 13.28 -3.30
CA GLU A 88 -18.57 13.40 -2.30
C GLU A 88 -17.30 14.04 -2.87
N LEU A 89 -17.10 13.98 -4.19
CA LEU A 89 -15.90 14.49 -4.84
C LEU A 89 -16.03 16.02 -5.07
N ASP A 90 -15.32 16.79 -4.26
CA ASP A 90 -15.35 18.25 -4.33
C ASP A 90 -14.53 18.83 -5.49
N ASP A 91 -14.74 20.12 -5.77
CA ASP A 91 -14.04 20.85 -6.85
C ASP A 91 -12.51 20.78 -6.74
N ARG A 92 -11.98 20.68 -5.50
CA ARG A 92 -10.54 20.60 -5.25
C ARG A 92 -9.99 19.24 -5.67
N ALA A 93 -10.72 18.16 -5.38
CA ALA A 93 -10.35 16.83 -5.83
C ALA A 93 -10.39 16.73 -7.36
N ILE A 94 -11.40 17.32 -8.00
CA ILE A 94 -11.49 17.43 -9.46
C ILE A 94 -10.31 18.20 -10.04
N GLU A 95 -9.96 19.35 -9.46
CA GLU A 95 -8.80 20.13 -9.89
C GLU A 95 -7.50 19.33 -9.81
N MET A 96 -7.29 18.59 -8.71
CA MET A 96 -6.15 17.70 -8.55
C MET A 96 -6.09 16.64 -9.66
N LEU A 97 -7.20 15.96 -9.94
CA LEU A 97 -7.30 14.94 -11.00
C LEU A 97 -7.00 15.51 -12.39
N ARG A 98 -7.44 16.74 -12.68
CA ARG A 98 -7.10 17.41 -13.95
C ARG A 98 -5.60 17.69 -14.08
N SER A 99 -4.96 18.09 -12.99
CA SER A 99 -3.54 18.44 -12.96
C SER A 99 -2.61 17.24 -13.12
N LEU A 100 -3.09 16.02 -12.83
CA LEU A 100 -2.28 14.81 -12.92
C LEU A 100 -2.07 14.37 -14.39
N PRO A 101 -0.88 13.84 -14.74
CA PRO A 101 -0.70 13.03 -15.93
C PRO A 101 -1.74 11.89 -16.00
N LEU A 102 -2.10 11.49 -17.22
CA LEU A 102 -3.20 10.55 -17.46
C LEU A 102 -2.95 9.19 -16.78
N ASP A 103 -1.77 8.63 -17.02
CA ASP A 103 -1.27 7.38 -16.42
C ASP A 103 -1.28 7.42 -14.89
N HIS A 104 -0.85 8.54 -14.30
CA HIS A 104 -0.85 8.73 -12.85
C HIS A 104 -2.28 8.70 -12.28
N ALA A 105 -3.20 9.45 -12.89
CA ALA A 105 -4.59 9.50 -12.44
C ALA A 105 -5.26 8.12 -12.51
N LEU A 106 -5.09 7.41 -13.63
CA LEU A 106 -5.63 6.06 -13.81
C LEU A 106 -5.05 5.07 -12.79
N PHE A 107 -3.73 5.11 -12.56
CA PHE A 107 -3.08 4.27 -11.57
C PHE A 107 -3.62 4.51 -10.15
N ILE A 108 -3.73 5.78 -9.73
CA ILE A 108 -4.24 6.13 -8.40
C ILE A 108 -5.69 5.67 -8.23
N ILE A 109 -6.56 5.94 -9.21
CA ILE A 109 -7.97 5.54 -9.13
C ILE A 109 -8.09 4.01 -9.06
N LYS A 110 -7.30 3.29 -9.85
CA LYS A 110 -7.24 1.82 -9.79
C LYS A 110 -6.84 1.31 -8.41
N GLU A 111 -5.75 1.84 -7.83
CA GLU A 111 -5.30 1.45 -6.49
C GLU A 111 -6.35 1.72 -5.40
N VAL A 112 -7.03 2.86 -5.49
CA VAL A 112 -8.12 3.21 -4.57
C VAL A 112 -9.33 2.29 -4.76
N LYS A 113 -9.71 1.98 -6.00
CA LYS A 113 -10.79 1.03 -6.32
C LYS A 113 -10.49 -0.36 -5.76
N GLU A 114 -9.28 -0.88 -5.97
CA GLU A 114 -8.86 -2.21 -5.49
C GLU A 114 -8.79 -2.30 -3.96
N SER A 115 -8.59 -1.17 -3.27
CA SER A 115 -8.67 -1.12 -1.80
C SER A 115 -10.08 -1.32 -1.25
N LYS A 116 -11.11 -1.21 -2.10
CA LYS A 116 -12.55 -1.23 -1.78
C LYS A 116 -12.98 -0.21 -0.73
N LEU A 117 -12.10 0.73 -0.33
CA LEU A 117 -12.36 1.79 0.64
C LEU A 117 -12.90 1.30 2.00
N MET A 118 -12.64 0.04 2.37
CA MET A 118 -13.18 -0.53 3.61
C MET A 118 -12.68 0.23 4.84
N GLY A 119 -13.62 0.72 5.66
CA GLY A 119 -13.35 1.51 6.86
C GLY A 119 -13.00 2.97 6.61
N VAL A 120 -12.95 3.43 5.35
CA VAL A 120 -12.66 4.84 5.02
C VAL A 120 -13.92 5.68 5.18
N GLN A 121 -13.95 6.53 6.20
CA GLN A 121 -15.12 7.38 6.49
C GLN A 121 -15.29 8.53 5.49
N ASN A 122 -14.18 9.20 5.11
CA ASN A 122 -14.20 10.29 4.13
C ASN A 122 -13.40 9.90 2.89
N LYS A 123 -14.11 9.37 1.89
CA LYS A 123 -13.54 8.72 0.71
C LYS A 123 -12.89 9.73 -0.22
N ALA A 124 -13.50 10.90 -0.41
CA ALA A 124 -12.93 11.98 -1.23
C ALA A 124 -11.62 12.51 -0.63
N GLN A 125 -11.58 12.77 0.68
CA GLN A 125 -10.34 13.17 1.35
C GLN A 125 -9.28 12.08 1.33
N PHE A 126 -9.67 10.81 1.42
CA PHE A 126 -8.75 9.69 1.26
C PHE A 126 -8.13 9.69 -0.14
N LEU A 127 -8.94 9.74 -1.21
CA LEU A 127 -8.47 9.83 -2.60
C LEU A 127 -7.53 11.03 -2.81
N MET A 128 -7.91 12.22 -2.31
CA MET A 128 -7.06 13.41 -2.37
C MET A 128 -5.71 13.21 -1.67
N SER A 129 -5.72 12.53 -0.53
CA SER A 129 -4.49 12.24 0.22
C SER A 129 -3.61 11.23 -0.51
N VAL A 130 -4.19 10.19 -1.14
CA VAL A 130 -3.45 9.26 -2.01
C VAL A 130 -2.82 10.01 -3.19
N MET A 131 -3.57 10.89 -3.87
CA MET A 131 -3.05 11.70 -4.97
C MET A 131 -1.87 12.58 -4.53
N ARG A 132 -1.97 13.20 -3.36
CA ARG A 132 -0.91 14.03 -2.79
C ARG A 132 0.35 13.21 -2.51
N ASN A 133 0.20 12.09 -1.83
CA ASN A 133 1.32 11.20 -1.48
C ASN A 133 1.97 10.62 -2.73
N PHE A 134 1.19 10.22 -3.73
CA PHE A 134 1.72 9.75 -5.00
C PHE A 134 2.56 10.83 -5.69
N ARG A 135 2.08 12.07 -5.75
CA ARG A 135 2.84 13.18 -6.34
C ARG A 135 4.16 13.41 -5.61
N ASP A 136 4.14 13.33 -4.28
CA ASP A 136 5.35 13.49 -3.47
C ASP A 136 6.31 12.30 -3.67
N LYS A 137 5.79 11.07 -3.78
CA LYS A 137 6.54 9.85 -4.11
C LYS A 137 7.17 9.93 -5.49
N ALA A 138 6.41 10.33 -6.51
CA ALA A 138 6.90 10.49 -7.88
C ALA A 138 7.98 11.60 -7.97
N ARG A 139 7.85 12.67 -7.17
CA ARG A 139 8.89 13.70 -7.06
C ARG A 139 10.18 13.18 -6.42
N GLN A 140 10.07 12.32 -5.41
CA GLN A 140 11.23 11.80 -4.66
C GLN A 140 11.95 10.63 -5.36
N LEU A 141 11.19 9.72 -5.96
CA LEU A 141 11.71 8.45 -6.49
C LEU A 141 11.66 8.36 -8.02
N GLY A 142 11.06 9.34 -8.69
CA GLY A 142 10.73 9.29 -10.11
C GLY A 142 9.39 8.61 -10.40
N ALA A 143 8.75 8.99 -11.50
CA ALA A 143 7.42 8.52 -11.88
C ALA A 143 7.36 7.01 -12.11
N ASN A 144 8.33 6.46 -12.86
CA ASN A 144 8.37 5.03 -13.19
C ASN A 144 8.44 4.15 -11.93
N VAL A 145 9.28 4.52 -10.96
CA VAL A 145 9.38 3.80 -9.69
C VAL A 145 8.09 3.93 -8.89
N ALA A 146 7.51 5.13 -8.83
CA ALA A 146 6.25 5.36 -8.12
C ALA A 146 5.08 4.52 -8.69
N LEU A 147 4.97 4.41 -10.01
CA LEU A 147 3.96 3.60 -10.70
C LEU A 147 4.16 2.09 -10.54
N SER A 148 5.41 1.63 -10.35
CA SER A 148 5.72 0.21 -10.15
C SER A 148 5.35 -0.31 -8.75
N GLN A 149 5.06 0.58 -7.80
CA GLN A 149 4.86 0.24 -6.40
C GLN A 149 3.43 0.49 -5.93
N LYS A 150 2.85 -0.51 -5.29
CA LYS A 150 1.53 -0.42 -4.64
C LYS A 150 1.44 0.80 -3.72
N LEU A 151 0.33 1.54 -3.81
CA LEU A 151 0.06 2.75 -3.02
C LEU A 151 -0.81 2.46 -1.81
N VAL A 152 -1.83 1.63 -1.99
CA VAL A 152 -2.78 1.32 -0.92
C VAL A 152 -2.55 -0.12 -0.48
N ASN A 153 -1.89 -0.30 0.65
CA ASN A 153 -1.67 -1.62 1.23
C ASN A 153 -2.64 -1.87 2.38
N GLY A 154 -2.98 -3.14 2.59
CA GLY A 154 -3.95 -3.54 3.59
C GLY A 154 -4.04 -5.07 3.72
N PRO A 155 -4.79 -5.55 4.72
CA PRO A 155 -5.09 -6.96 4.91
C PRO A 155 -6.03 -7.51 3.82
N SER A 156 -6.28 -8.82 3.86
CA SER A 156 -7.39 -9.41 3.10
C SER A 156 -8.72 -8.82 3.56
N VAL A 157 -9.51 -8.39 2.59
CA VAL A 157 -10.84 -7.81 2.82
C VAL A 157 -11.76 -8.84 3.47
N GLU A 158 -11.64 -10.10 3.06
CA GLU A 158 -12.46 -11.20 3.55
C GLU A 158 -12.19 -11.48 5.04
N LYS A 159 -10.92 -11.51 5.44
CA LYS A 159 -10.53 -11.71 6.85
C LYS A 159 -11.00 -10.57 7.75
N ILE A 160 -10.82 -9.33 7.30
CA ILE A 160 -11.31 -8.18 8.06
C ILE A 160 -12.82 -8.22 8.16
N LYS A 161 -13.53 -8.50 7.07
CA LYS A 161 -14.98 -8.59 7.09
C LYS A 161 -15.45 -9.65 8.09
N GLU A 162 -14.84 -10.83 8.11
CA GLU A 162 -15.15 -11.88 9.10
C GLU A 162 -14.95 -11.42 10.54
N ILE A 163 -13.84 -10.71 10.81
CA ILE A 163 -13.57 -10.13 12.14
C ILE A 163 -14.63 -9.10 12.53
N LEU A 164 -14.99 -8.19 11.62
CA LEU A 164 -15.99 -7.14 11.92
C LEU A 164 -17.39 -7.75 12.10
N ASP A 165 -17.77 -8.72 11.27
CA ASP A 165 -19.07 -9.40 11.34
C ASP A 165 -19.22 -10.19 12.66
N ARG A 166 -18.15 -10.85 13.14
CA ARG A 166 -18.22 -11.65 14.38
C ARG A 166 -18.14 -10.80 15.65
N THR A 167 -17.38 -9.69 15.65
CA THR A 167 -17.17 -8.88 16.85
C THR A 167 -18.12 -7.69 16.95
N GLY A 168 -18.66 -7.22 15.81
CA GLY A 168 -19.47 -6.02 15.69
C GLY A 168 -18.67 -4.71 15.80
N TYR A 169 -17.34 -4.77 15.86
CA TYR A 169 -16.49 -3.59 16.00
C TYR A 169 -16.47 -2.76 14.72
N ASN A 170 -16.21 -1.47 14.88
CA ASN A 170 -15.97 -0.57 13.74
C ASN A 170 -14.50 -0.60 13.30
N LEU A 171 -14.27 -0.33 12.01
CA LEU A 171 -12.96 -0.08 11.44
C LEU A 171 -12.91 1.32 10.84
N GLU A 172 -11.95 2.13 11.26
CA GLU A 172 -11.68 3.46 10.76
C GLU A 172 -10.29 3.47 10.09
N VAL A 173 -10.27 3.74 8.78
CA VAL A 173 -9.04 3.78 7.98
C VAL A 173 -8.80 5.19 7.48
N THR A 174 -7.60 5.67 7.74
CA THR A 174 -7.01 6.87 7.15
C THR A 174 -5.67 6.50 6.53
N ILE A 175 -5.08 7.42 5.79
CA ILE A 175 -3.75 7.24 5.20
C ILE A 175 -2.65 7.03 6.26
N GLY A 176 -2.83 7.58 7.46
CA GLY A 176 -1.84 7.50 8.54
C GLY A 176 -2.15 6.47 9.62
N GLN A 177 -3.33 5.85 9.60
CA GLN A 177 -3.78 5.00 10.70
C GLN A 177 -4.90 4.05 10.28
N ARG A 178 -4.85 2.82 10.79
CA ARG A 178 -5.95 1.84 10.74
C ARG A 178 -6.37 1.55 12.18
N LYS A 179 -7.60 1.93 12.54
CA LYS A 179 -8.12 1.85 13.89
C LYS A 179 -9.30 0.88 13.95
N TYR A 180 -9.15 -0.17 14.74
CA TYR A 180 -10.21 -1.13 15.05
C TYR A 180 -10.80 -0.82 16.43
N GLY A 181 -12.12 -0.70 16.52
CA GLY A 181 -12.84 -0.38 17.76
C GLY A 181 -12.74 1.09 18.17
N GLY A 182 -12.66 1.32 19.49
CA GLY A 182 -12.59 2.66 20.08
C GLY A 182 -13.86 3.48 19.85
N PRO A 183 -15.02 3.07 20.41
CA PRO A 183 -15.19 2.02 21.43
C PRO A 183 -15.74 0.66 20.91
N PRO A 184 -15.68 -0.41 21.73
CA PRO A 184 -16.43 -1.65 21.51
C PRO A 184 -17.97 -1.42 21.47
N PRO A 185 -18.75 -2.29 20.79
CA PRO A 185 -20.21 -2.11 20.62
C PRO A 185 -21.02 -2.08 21.92
N ASP A 186 -20.56 -2.82 22.91
CA ASP A 186 -21.16 -3.02 24.24
C ASP A 186 -20.37 -2.30 25.34
N TRP A 187 -19.65 -1.22 24.98
CA TRP A 187 -18.93 -0.39 25.94
C TRP A 187 -19.87 0.60 26.64
N ASP A 188 -19.98 0.47 27.96
CA ASP A 188 -20.78 1.33 28.85
C ASP A 188 -19.94 2.39 29.60
N GLY A 189 -18.62 2.36 29.44
CA GLY A 189 -17.69 3.31 30.02
C GLY A 189 -17.55 4.63 29.24
N PRO A 190 -16.59 5.49 29.63
CA PRO A 190 -16.36 6.76 28.95
C PRO A 190 -15.96 6.59 27.48
N ALA A 191 -16.39 7.50 26.61
CA ALA A 191 -16.04 7.48 25.18
C ALA A 191 -14.52 7.59 24.92
N ALA A 192 -13.77 8.17 25.85
CA ALA A 192 -12.31 8.26 25.78
C ALA A 192 -11.60 6.93 26.13
N GLY A 193 -12.35 5.91 26.56
CA GLY A 193 -11.83 4.60 26.93
C GLY A 193 -11.75 4.35 28.43
N PRO A 194 -11.15 3.22 28.83
CA PRO A 194 -11.01 2.84 30.23
C PRO A 194 -10.20 3.88 31.01
N GLN A 195 -10.62 4.16 32.24
CA GLN A 195 -9.97 5.16 33.08
C GLN A 195 -8.76 4.59 33.82
N GLY A 196 -7.69 5.39 33.91
CA GLY A 196 -6.47 5.01 34.60
C GLY A 196 -5.38 4.51 33.65
N SER A 197 -4.20 4.20 34.20
CA SER A 197 -3.03 3.79 33.43
C SER A 197 -2.86 2.26 33.41
N GLY A 198 -2.24 1.78 32.32
CA GLY A 198 -1.89 0.37 32.14
C GLY A 198 -2.90 -0.45 31.33
N HIS A 199 -3.88 0.18 30.69
CA HIS A 199 -4.79 -0.47 29.75
C HIS A 199 -4.22 -0.58 28.33
N GLU A 200 -3.22 0.25 28.02
CA GLU A 200 -2.61 0.33 26.69
C GLU A 200 -1.23 -0.32 26.69
N ILE A 201 -0.94 -1.06 25.61
CA ILE A 201 0.37 -1.59 25.30
C ILE A 201 0.89 -1.03 23.97
N TYR A 202 2.21 -0.85 23.91
CA TYR A 202 2.92 -0.56 22.68
C TYR A 202 3.41 -1.86 22.05
N ILE A 203 3.08 -2.07 20.78
CA ILE A 203 3.52 -3.22 19.98
C ILE A 203 4.48 -2.69 18.93
N GLY A 204 5.77 -3.01 19.06
CA GLY A 204 6.82 -2.58 18.12
C GLY A 204 7.36 -3.73 17.27
N LYS A 205 8.22 -3.37 16.30
CA LYS A 205 8.88 -4.31 15.37
C LYS A 205 7.88 -5.15 14.57
N ILE A 206 6.74 -4.55 14.22
CA ILE A 206 5.74 -5.19 13.38
C ILE A 206 6.29 -5.28 11.94
N PRO A 207 6.31 -6.45 11.30
CA PRO A 207 6.66 -6.57 9.89
C PRO A 207 5.74 -5.72 9.01
N LYS A 208 6.24 -5.18 7.90
CA LYS A 208 5.50 -4.21 7.06
C LYS A 208 4.29 -4.83 6.35
N GLU A 209 4.24 -6.15 6.30
CA GLU A 209 3.21 -6.98 5.67
C GLU A 209 2.11 -7.39 6.66
N VAL A 210 2.31 -7.15 7.96
CA VAL A 210 1.33 -7.46 9.01
C VAL A 210 0.36 -6.31 9.21
N TYR A 211 -0.93 -6.63 9.27
CA TYR A 211 -2.02 -5.68 9.44
C TYR A 211 -2.90 -6.06 10.63
N GLU A 212 -3.96 -5.29 10.85
CA GLU A 212 -4.86 -5.47 11.98
C GLU A 212 -5.57 -6.83 11.98
N ASP A 213 -5.79 -7.48 10.83
CA ASP A 213 -6.38 -8.84 10.78
C ASP A 213 -5.59 -9.84 11.63
N THR A 214 -4.26 -9.81 11.49
CA THR A 214 -3.33 -10.69 12.20
C THR A 214 -3.14 -10.24 13.64
N LEU A 215 -3.04 -8.92 13.87
CA LEU A 215 -2.85 -8.39 15.22
C LEU A 215 -4.07 -8.63 16.10
N ILE A 216 -5.29 -8.37 15.60
CA ILE A 216 -6.53 -8.62 16.34
C ILE A 216 -6.60 -10.09 16.76
N THR A 217 -6.39 -11.01 15.81
CA THR A 217 -6.40 -12.46 16.06
C THR A 217 -5.36 -12.88 17.11
N LEU A 218 -4.18 -12.24 17.14
CA LEU A 218 -3.12 -12.58 18.10
C LEU A 218 -3.45 -12.15 19.54
N PHE A 219 -4.16 -11.03 19.67
CA PHE A 219 -4.33 -10.30 20.92
C PHE A 219 -5.73 -10.43 21.54
N GLU A 220 -6.72 -10.90 20.78
CA GLU A 220 -8.09 -11.09 21.28
C GLU A 220 -8.17 -12.13 22.41
N ASP A 221 -7.32 -13.15 22.39
CA ASP A 221 -7.27 -14.21 23.42
C ASP A 221 -6.92 -13.68 24.83
N MET A 222 -6.27 -12.52 24.91
CA MET A 222 -5.82 -11.96 26.20
C MET A 222 -6.93 -11.23 26.94
N GLY A 223 -7.98 -10.84 26.23
CA GLY A 223 -9.09 -10.10 26.77
C GLY A 223 -9.71 -9.18 25.74
N LYS A 224 -10.75 -8.49 26.17
CA LYS A 224 -11.53 -7.63 25.30
C LYS A 224 -10.75 -6.39 24.90
N ILE A 225 -10.47 -6.27 23.60
CA ILE A 225 -9.82 -5.11 23.01
C ILE A 225 -10.78 -3.92 23.09
N TRP A 226 -10.32 -2.79 23.61
CA TRP A 226 -11.05 -1.53 23.53
C TRP A 226 -10.81 -0.85 22.17
N ASP A 227 -9.55 -0.67 21.81
CA ASP A 227 -9.16 -0.28 20.45
C ASP A 227 -7.76 -0.81 20.07
N LEU A 228 -7.54 -0.96 18.77
CA LEU A 228 -6.23 -1.23 18.18
C LEU A 228 -5.95 -0.18 17.12
N ARG A 229 -4.81 0.53 17.26
CA ARG A 229 -4.38 1.59 16.36
C ARG A 229 -3.05 1.22 15.70
N LEU A 230 -3.13 0.74 14.46
CA LEU A 230 -1.96 0.46 13.63
C LEU A 230 -1.54 1.74 12.90
N MET A 231 -0.30 2.17 13.10
CA MET A 231 0.20 3.41 12.49
C MET A 231 0.75 3.12 11.09
N MET A 232 0.32 3.92 10.12
CA MET A 232 0.66 3.76 8.70
C MET A 232 1.62 4.86 8.24
N ASP A 233 2.49 4.52 7.29
CA ASP A 233 3.31 5.46 6.57
C ASP A 233 2.56 5.94 5.31
N PRO A 234 2.17 7.23 5.24
CA PRO A 234 1.46 7.79 4.10
C PRO A 234 2.19 7.61 2.76
N LEU A 235 3.52 7.59 2.76
CA LEU A 235 4.32 7.60 1.53
C LEU A 235 4.44 6.20 0.93
N THR A 236 4.73 5.20 1.75
CA THR A 236 4.87 3.80 1.31
C THR A 236 3.56 3.03 1.33
N GLY A 237 2.55 3.54 2.05
CA GLY A 237 1.27 2.87 2.27
C GLY A 237 1.36 1.65 3.19
N ARG A 238 2.54 1.36 3.76
CA ARG A 238 2.77 0.22 4.67
C ARG A 238 2.73 0.68 6.13
N ASN A 239 2.66 -0.24 7.07
CA ASN A 239 2.70 0.13 8.49
C ASN A 239 4.08 0.71 8.90
N ARG A 240 4.09 1.54 9.95
CA ARG A 240 5.31 2.16 10.53
C ARG A 240 6.11 1.22 11.43
N GLY A 241 5.74 -0.05 11.49
CA GLY A 241 6.36 -1.05 12.36
C GLY A 241 5.91 -0.99 13.81
N TYR A 242 4.83 -0.26 14.12
CA TYR A 242 4.26 -0.22 15.46
C TYR A 242 2.76 0.04 15.51
N ALA A 243 2.14 -0.40 16.60
CA ALA A 243 0.74 -0.22 16.92
C ALA A 243 0.55 0.06 18.42
N PHE A 244 -0.59 0.67 18.76
CA PHE A 244 -1.07 0.77 20.14
C PHE A 244 -2.30 -0.12 20.29
N LEU A 245 -2.37 -0.85 21.39
CA LEU A 245 -3.50 -1.71 21.70
C LEU A 245 -3.98 -1.40 23.10
N THR A 246 -5.24 -0.97 23.21
CA THR A 246 -5.91 -0.70 24.48
C THR A 246 -6.87 -1.83 24.78
N TYR A 247 -6.85 -2.35 26.02
CA TYR A 247 -7.81 -3.34 26.51
C TYR A 247 -8.83 -2.70 27.46
N CYS A 248 -10.04 -3.26 27.52
CA CYS A 248 -11.04 -2.87 28.52
C CYS A 248 -10.54 -3.14 29.96
N ASP A 249 -9.79 -4.22 30.17
CA ASP A 249 -9.21 -4.59 31.46
C ASP A 249 -7.68 -4.43 31.46
N LYS A 250 -7.15 -3.89 32.56
CA LYS A 250 -5.71 -3.72 32.81
C LYS A 250 -4.97 -5.06 32.90
N THR A 251 -5.64 -6.11 33.42
CA THR A 251 -5.03 -7.45 33.53
C THR A 251 -4.71 -8.02 32.15
N ALA A 252 -5.62 -7.84 31.19
CA ALA A 252 -5.43 -8.28 29.81
C ALA A 252 -4.22 -7.59 29.15
N ALA A 253 -4.06 -6.28 29.37
CA ALA A 253 -2.90 -5.53 28.89
C ALA A 253 -1.57 -6.07 29.47
N TYR A 254 -1.56 -6.41 30.75
CA TYR A 254 -0.37 -6.99 31.39
C TYR A 254 -0.01 -8.37 30.83
N GLU A 255 -1.00 -9.25 30.61
CA GLU A 255 -0.77 -10.58 30.02
C GLU A 255 -0.34 -10.48 28.55
N ALA A 256 -0.94 -9.57 27.78
CA ALA A 256 -0.54 -9.29 26.41
C ALA A 256 0.92 -8.81 26.33
N ALA A 257 1.34 -7.89 27.21
CA ALA A 257 2.72 -7.42 27.26
C ALA A 257 3.74 -8.55 27.53
N LYS A 258 3.39 -9.52 28.38
CA LYS A 258 4.21 -10.72 28.60
C LYS A 258 4.31 -11.59 27.36
N LYS A 259 3.19 -11.86 26.67
CA LYS A 259 3.17 -12.70 25.45
C LYS A 259 4.02 -12.08 24.33
N VAL A 260 3.93 -10.78 24.11
CA VAL A 260 4.77 -10.07 23.10
C VAL A 260 6.25 -10.23 23.41
N THR A 261 6.64 -10.11 24.67
CA THR A 261 8.04 -10.28 25.11
C THR A 261 8.57 -11.68 24.80
N VAL A 262 7.73 -12.71 24.93
CA VAL A 262 8.11 -14.11 24.66
C VAL A 262 8.14 -14.43 23.17
N LEU A 263 7.19 -13.92 22.38
CA LEU A 263 7.14 -14.14 20.93
C LEU A 263 8.30 -13.46 20.20
N LEU A 264 8.66 -12.23 20.57
CA LEU A 264 9.83 -11.54 20.01
C LEU A 264 11.15 -12.25 20.34
N ARG A 265 11.23 -12.94 21.49
CA ARG A 265 12.39 -13.78 21.86
C ARG A 265 12.42 -15.11 21.10
N SER A 266 11.27 -15.67 20.74
CA SER A 266 11.21 -16.94 19.99
C SER A 266 11.45 -16.76 18.49
N PHE A 267 11.01 -15.63 17.90
CA PHE A 267 11.40 -15.25 16.53
C PHE A 267 12.86 -14.75 16.44
N SER A 268 13.47 -14.40 17.58
CA SER A 268 14.88 -13.99 17.65
C SER A 268 15.87 -15.08 17.25
N TRP A 269 15.54 -16.38 17.38
CA TRP A 269 16.49 -17.45 17.01
C TRP A 269 16.84 -17.49 15.51
N LEU A 270 15.99 -16.94 14.64
CA LEU A 270 16.26 -16.84 13.20
C LEU A 270 17.00 -15.55 12.80
N LEU A 271 17.09 -14.56 13.69
CA LEU A 271 17.77 -13.27 13.44
C LEU A 271 19.03 -13.05 14.31
N GLN A 272 19.38 -14.03 15.15
CA GLN A 272 20.52 -13.96 16.08
C GLN A 272 21.90 -14.19 15.41
N HIS A 273 22.07 -13.75 14.16
CA HIS A 273 23.38 -13.59 13.54
C HIS A 273 23.77 -12.14 13.27
N LEU A 274 22.90 -11.16 13.52
CA LEU A 274 23.27 -9.75 13.38
C LEU A 274 23.02 -8.96 14.69
N ILE A 275 24.15 -8.68 15.35
CA ILE A 275 24.43 -7.49 16.17
C ILE A 275 23.82 -7.51 17.58
N PHE A 276 24.60 -8.04 18.52
CA PHE A 276 24.49 -7.84 19.95
C PHE A 276 25.52 -6.78 20.37
N GLU A 277 25.08 -5.56 20.68
CA GLU A 277 25.85 -4.64 21.52
C GLU A 277 24.85 -3.83 22.36
N ILE A 278 24.57 -4.34 23.56
CA ILE A 278 23.73 -3.67 24.55
C ILE A 278 24.60 -2.65 25.27
N LYS A 279 24.36 -1.37 25.01
CA LYS A 279 25.01 -0.28 25.75
C LYS A 279 24.47 -0.26 27.18
N ARG A 280 25.40 -0.35 28.14
CA ARG A 280 25.22 -0.12 29.58
C ARG A 280 24.50 1.19 29.89
#